data_AF-A0A920G0P1-F1
#
_entry.id   AF-A0A920G0P1-F1
#
_cell.length_a   1.000
_cell.length_b   1.000
_cell.length_c   1.000
_cell.angle_alpha   90.00
_cell.angle_beta   90.00
_cell.angle_gamma   90.00
#
_symmetry.space_group_name_H-M   'P 1'
#
loop_
_entity.id
_entity.type
_entity.pdbx_description
1 polymer ?
#
loop_
_entity_poly.entity_id
_entity_poly.type
_entity_poly.pdbx_seq_one_letter_code
_entity_poly.pdbx_strand_id
1 'polypeptide(L)'
;MKLSTPWVSGARFTFIAMIILVLAWSMSEISRELHTADFLIASLGETIPASALPAAIFVLAAFTAFSTGSSWGAMGILLPLVLPLCWAIMGSQGLTSGGDYAVLYASVSGVLAGAVWGDHCSPISDTTVMSSLSAGCDHIEHVRTQLPYAVLAGAAALLFGTIPTSLGLPWWVGMLLAATVTALGLRLLGNRLRIIARRATRRTKMAQLRCAGMF
;
A
#
# COMPACT_ATOMS: atom_id res chain seq x y z
N MET A 1 -6.34 39.98 -14.26
CA MET A 1 -6.22 38.92 -15.30
C MET A 1 -4.97 38.02 -15.18
N LYS A 2 -4.02 38.26 -14.24
CA LYS A 2 -2.78 37.45 -14.11
C LYS A 2 -2.89 36.21 -13.20
N LEU A 3 -3.99 36.04 -12.46
CA LEU A 3 -4.20 34.90 -11.54
C LEU A 3 -5.07 33.77 -12.13
N SER A 4 -5.81 34.05 -13.21
CA SER A 4 -6.73 33.06 -13.82
C SER A 4 -5.98 31.95 -14.57
N THR A 5 -4.83 32.25 -15.18
CA THR A 5 -4.04 31.27 -15.93
C THR A 5 -3.41 30.19 -15.05
N PRO A 6 -2.75 30.51 -13.90
CA PRO A 6 -2.34 29.48 -12.93
C PRO A 6 -3.52 28.67 -12.39
N TRP A 7 -4.64 29.32 -12.06
CA TRP A 7 -5.83 28.65 -11.55
C TRP A 7 -6.42 27.65 -12.53
N VAL A 8 -6.58 28.03 -13.81
CA VAL A 8 -7.09 27.14 -14.85
C VAL A 8 -6.11 25.99 -15.14
N SER A 9 -4.80 26.25 -15.08
CA SER A 9 -3.79 25.20 -15.21
C SER A 9 -3.83 24.19 -14.06
N GLY A 10 -4.04 24.64 -12.83
CA GLY A 10 -4.22 23.76 -11.66
C GLY A 10 -5.53 22.97 -11.72
N ALA A 11 -6.63 23.62 -12.14
CA ALA A 11 -7.93 22.97 -12.31
C ALA A 11 -7.88 21.84 -13.35
N ARG A 12 -7.10 21.99 -14.44
CA ARG A 12 -6.87 20.92 -15.42
C ARG A 12 -6.24 19.67 -14.80
N PHE A 13 -5.32 19.81 -13.85
CA PHE A 13 -4.70 18.68 -13.16
C PHE A 13 -5.69 17.96 -12.23
N THR A 14 -6.67 18.69 -11.70
CA THR A 14 -7.70 18.18 -10.78
C THR A 14 -8.84 17.47 -11.53
N PHE A 15 -8.95 17.68 -12.85
CA PHE A 15 -10.04 17.14 -13.67
C PHE A 15 -10.10 15.62 -13.68
N ILE A 16 -8.94 14.93 -13.72
CA ILE A 16 -8.88 13.47 -13.64
C ILE A 16 -9.42 12.97 -12.29
N ALA A 17 -9.06 13.63 -11.18
CA ALA A 17 -9.57 13.28 -9.87
C ALA A 17 -11.10 13.46 -9.77
N MET A 18 -11.66 14.51 -10.40
CA MET A 18 -13.12 14.70 -10.47
C MET A 18 -13.81 13.58 -11.25
N ILE A 19 -13.26 13.15 -12.38
CA ILE A 19 -13.82 12.01 -13.16
C ILE A 19 -13.80 10.74 -12.30
N ILE A 20 -12.68 10.44 -11.63
CA ILE A 20 -12.57 9.28 -10.75
C ILE A 20 -13.62 9.33 -9.63
N LEU A 21 -13.85 10.50 -9.02
CA LEU A 21 -14.86 10.66 -7.98
C LEU A 21 -16.28 10.40 -8.48
N VAL A 22 -16.63 10.92 -9.67
CA VAL A 22 -17.93 10.67 -10.29
C VAL A 22 -18.11 9.17 -10.60
N LEU A 23 -17.09 8.53 -11.18
CA LEU A 23 -17.12 7.09 -11.46
C LEU A 23 -17.19 6.26 -10.17
N ALA A 24 -16.54 6.70 -9.09
CA ALA A 24 -16.62 6.04 -7.80
C ALA A 24 -18.04 6.07 -7.21
N TRP A 25 -18.76 7.19 -7.35
CA TRP A 25 -20.18 7.24 -6.97
C TRP A 25 -21.05 6.33 -7.84
N SER A 26 -20.81 6.31 -9.16
CA SER A 26 -21.49 5.35 -10.04
C SER A 26 -21.22 3.90 -9.64
N MET A 27 -19.98 3.55 -9.29
CA MET A 27 -19.62 2.21 -8.84
C MET A 27 -20.31 1.85 -7.51
N SER A 28 -20.40 2.80 -6.58
CA SER A 28 -21.13 2.61 -5.32
C SER A 28 -22.60 2.31 -5.57
N GLU A 29 -23.27 3.06 -6.46
CA GLU A 29 -24.68 2.84 -6.79
C GLU A 29 -24.90 1.50 -7.50
N ILE A 30 -24.05 1.15 -8.48
CA ILE A 30 -24.12 -0.16 -9.15
C ILE A 30 -23.95 -1.30 -8.14
N SER A 31 -23.02 -1.17 -7.18
CA SER A 31 -22.82 -2.20 -6.15
C SER A 31 -24.03 -2.37 -5.23
N ARG A 32 -24.72 -1.26 -4.91
CA ARG A 32 -25.98 -1.27 -4.15
C ARG A 32 -27.11 -1.92 -4.96
N GLU A 33 -27.26 -1.55 -6.22
CA GLU A 33 -28.31 -2.07 -7.11
C GLU A 33 -28.14 -3.56 -7.44
N LEU A 34 -26.89 -4.01 -7.57
CA LEU A 34 -26.55 -5.43 -7.71
C LEU A 34 -26.63 -6.22 -6.40
N HIS A 35 -26.96 -5.58 -5.26
CA HIS A 35 -26.99 -6.22 -3.95
C HIS A 35 -25.69 -6.98 -3.65
N THR A 36 -24.54 -6.41 -4.05
CA THR A 36 -23.24 -7.11 -3.97
C THR A 36 -22.88 -7.48 -2.54
N ALA A 37 -23.22 -6.62 -1.57
CA ALA A 37 -23.01 -6.89 -0.15
C ALA A 37 -23.86 -8.08 0.33
N ASP A 38 -25.15 -8.13 -0.05
CA ASP A 38 -26.06 -9.21 0.33
C ASP A 38 -25.60 -10.55 -0.26
N PHE A 39 -25.16 -10.55 -1.53
CA PHE A 39 -24.59 -11.72 -2.18
C PHE A 39 -23.35 -12.25 -1.44
N LEU A 40 -22.42 -11.35 -1.05
CA LEU A 40 -21.20 -11.73 -0.35
C LEU A 40 -21.48 -12.19 1.08
N ILE A 41 -22.46 -11.61 1.78
CA ILE A 41 -22.91 -12.10 3.09
C ILE A 41 -23.52 -13.49 2.96
N ALA A 42 -24.42 -13.70 1.98
CA ALA A 42 -25.04 -15.00 1.77
C ALA A 42 -24.01 -16.09 1.41
N SER A 43 -22.95 -15.70 0.70
CA SER A 43 -21.93 -16.65 0.23
C SER A 43 -20.78 -16.87 1.22
N LEU A 44 -20.38 -15.84 2.00
CA LEU A 44 -19.17 -15.84 2.84
C LEU A 44 -19.39 -15.34 4.29
N GLY A 45 -20.58 -14.87 4.66
CA GLY A 45 -20.84 -14.15 5.91
C GLY A 45 -20.60 -14.96 7.19
N GLU A 46 -20.80 -16.27 7.15
CA GLU A 46 -20.53 -17.19 8.27
C GLU A 46 -19.11 -17.78 8.24
N THR A 47 -18.41 -17.69 7.09
CA THR A 47 -17.10 -18.34 6.89
C THR A 47 -15.92 -17.38 7.07
N ILE A 48 -16.11 -16.06 6.90
CA ILE A 48 -15.05 -15.07 7.10
C ILE A 48 -15.27 -14.28 8.41
N PRO A 49 -14.34 -14.35 9.39
CA PRO A 49 -14.42 -13.48 10.55
C PRO A 49 -14.18 -12.02 10.12
N ALA A 50 -14.98 -11.08 10.64
CA ALA A 50 -14.84 -9.67 10.27
C ALA A 50 -13.42 -9.11 10.53
N SER A 51 -12.69 -9.66 11.51
CA SER A 51 -11.29 -9.30 11.80
C SER A 51 -10.31 -9.66 10.68
N ALA A 52 -10.62 -10.63 9.80
CA ALA A 52 -9.77 -10.96 8.65
C ALA A 52 -9.98 -10.02 7.46
N LEU A 53 -11.11 -9.29 7.43
CA LEU A 53 -11.51 -8.45 6.32
C LEU A 53 -10.49 -7.33 6.02
N PRO A 54 -9.96 -6.57 7.01
CA PRO A 54 -8.93 -5.56 6.76
C PRO A 54 -7.66 -6.08 6.07
N ALA A 55 -7.22 -7.30 6.45
CA ALA A 55 -6.02 -7.91 5.89
C ALA A 55 -6.24 -8.35 4.43
N ALA A 56 -7.39 -8.95 4.14
CA ALA A 56 -7.76 -9.33 2.78
C ALA A 56 -7.89 -8.09 1.87
N ILE A 57 -8.51 -7.02 2.37
CA ILE A 57 -8.65 -5.75 1.66
C ILE A 57 -7.28 -5.11 1.40
N PHE A 58 -6.37 -5.13 2.37
CA PHE A 58 -5.01 -4.62 2.19
C PHE A 58 -4.32 -5.32 1.02
N VAL A 59 -4.38 -6.65 0.96
CA VAL A 59 -3.76 -7.44 -0.11
C VAL A 59 -4.42 -7.17 -1.46
N LEU A 60 -5.76 -7.08 -1.49
CA LEU A 60 -6.50 -6.73 -2.70
C LEU A 60 -6.09 -5.35 -3.22
N ALA A 61 -6.06 -4.34 -2.35
CA ALA A 61 -5.67 -2.98 -2.70
C ALA A 61 -4.21 -2.88 -3.17
N ALA A 62 -3.31 -3.61 -2.50
CA ALA A 62 -1.93 -3.75 -2.90
C ALA A 62 -1.79 -4.34 -4.31
N PHE A 63 -2.49 -5.42 -4.59
CA PHE A 63 -2.46 -6.04 -5.91
C PHE A 63 -3.06 -5.13 -6.99
N THR A 64 -4.22 -4.54 -6.74
CA THR A 64 -4.86 -3.60 -7.68
C THR A 64 -3.95 -2.42 -7.99
N ALA A 65 -3.40 -1.75 -6.98
CA ALA A 65 -2.51 -0.60 -7.20
C ALA A 65 -1.18 -0.98 -7.85
N PHE A 66 -0.63 -2.15 -7.52
CA PHE A 66 0.56 -2.67 -8.18
C PHE A 66 0.33 -2.89 -9.69
N SER A 67 -0.81 -3.50 -10.04
CA SER A 67 -1.19 -3.79 -11.42
C SER A 67 -1.59 -2.55 -12.22
N THR A 68 -2.19 -1.55 -11.59
CA THR A 68 -2.58 -0.30 -12.28
C THR A 68 -1.51 0.77 -12.26
N GLY A 69 -0.52 0.67 -11.37
CA GLY A 69 0.49 1.71 -11.14
C GLY A 69 -0.10 2.98 -10.54
N SER A 70 -1.24 2.89 -9.83
CA SER A 70 -1.92 4.07 -9.29
C SER A 70 -2.59 3.79 -7.95
N SER A 71 -2.14 4.49 -6.91
CA SER A 71 -2.74 4.48 -5.57
C SER A 71 -4.14 5.09 -5.57
N TRP A 72 -4.29 6.29 -6.13
CA TRP A 72 -5.58 7.00 -6.20
C TRP A 72 -6.63 6.25 -7.03
N GLY A 73 -6.23 5.61 -8.13
CA GLY A 73 -7.11 4.75 -8.93
C GLY A 73 -7.62 3.55 -8.13
N ALA A 74 -6.72 2.84 -7.44
CA ALA A 74 -7.11 1.70 -6.60
C ALA A 74 -8.02 2.12 -5.43
N MET A 75 -7.73 3.23 -4.75
CA MET A 75 -8.59 3.79 -3.69
C MET A 75 -9.97 4.17 -4.23
N GLY A 76 -10.03 4.82 -5.39
CA GLY A 76 -11.28 5.22 -6.03
C GLY A 76 -12.18 4.05 -6.42
N ILE A 77 -11.58 2.92 -6.82
CA ILE A 77 -12.32 1.68 -7.13
C ILE A 77 -12.77 0.98 -5.84
N LEU A 78 -11.87 0.83 -4.86
CA LEU A 78 -12.09 -0.07 -3.73
C LEU A 78 -12.88 0.56 -2.58
N LEU A 79 -12.69 1.84 -2.25
CA LEU A 79 -13.43 2.49 -1.16
C LEU A 79 -14.96 2.42 -1.32
N PRO A 80 -15.57 2.73 -2.48
CA PRO A 80 -17.02 2.64 -2.65
C PRO A 80 -17.55 1.21 -2.54
N LEU A 81 -16.72 0.19 -2.75
CA LEU A 81 -17.08 -1.22 -2.63
C LEU A 81 -16.89 -1.75 -1.20
N VAL A 82 -15.75 -1.42 -0.60
CA VAL A 82 -15.32 -1.93 0.71
C VAL A 82 -16.18 -1.38 1.84
N LEU A 83 -16.54 -0.09 1.80
CA LEU A 83 -17.32 0.54 2.87
C LEU A 83 -18.70 -0.14 3.09
N PRO A 84 -19.58 -0.27 2.07
CA PRO A 84 -20.87 -0.91 2.26
C PRO A 84 -20.72 -2.40 2.61
N LEU A 85 -19.75 -3.10 2.01
CA LEU A 85 -19.46 -4.50 2.31
C LEU A 85 -19.06 -4.71 3.77
N CYS A 86 -18.08 -3.93 4.25
CA CYS A 86 -17.58 -4.01 5.62
C CYS A 86 -18.68 -3.68 6.62
N TRP A 87 -19.48 -2.65 6.34
CA TRP A 87 -20.63 -2.29 7.17
C TRP A 87 -21.64 -3.43 7.30
N ALA A 88 -21.97 -4.08 6.18
CA ALA A 88 -22.95 -5.15 6.15
C ALA A 88 -22.44 -6.42 6.87
N ILE A 89 -21.18 -6.81 6.68
CA ILE A 89 -20.55 -7.93 7.40
C ILE A 89 -20.44 -7.66 8.91
N MET A 90 -20.06 -6.44 9.30
CA MET A 90 -20.03 -6.07 10.72
C MET A 90 -21.44 -6.11 11.32
N GLY A 91 -22.46 -5.70 10.56
CA GLY A 91 -23.86 -5.78 10.98
C GLY A 91 -24.34 -7.21 11.22
N SER A 92 -24.01 -8.14 10.32
CA SER A 92 -24.40 -9.55 10.47
C SER A 92 -23.72 -10.24 11.66
N GLN A 93 -22.55 -9.76 12.09
CA GLN A 93 -21.79 -10.29 13.23
C GLN A 93 -22.04 -9.52 14.53
N GLY A 94 -22.99 -8.57 14.57
CA GLY A 94 -23.32 -7.78 15.76
C GLY A 94 -22.23 -6.80 16.21
N LEU A 95 -21.29 -6.47 15.32
CA LEU A 95 -20.15 -5.58 15.57
C LEU A 95 -20.48 -4.10 15.32
N THR A 96 -21.73 -3.76 14.99
CA THR A 96 -22.19 -2.37 14.76
C THR A 96 -22.74 -1.72 16.02
N SER A 97 -23.09 -2.50 17.05
CA SER A 97 -23.64 -2.02 18.32
C SER A 97 -22.54 -1.93 19.37
N GLY A 98 -22.09 -0.71 19.69
CA GLY A 98 -21.10 -0.46 20.76
C GLY A 98 -20.13 0.70 20.53
N GLY A 99 -20.19 1.34 19.36
CA GLY A 99 -19.32 2.48 19.02
C GLY A 99 -17.87 2.10 18.66
N ASP A 100 -17.52 0.81 18.72
CA ASP A 100 -16.23 0.31 18.28
C ASP A 100 -16.27 -0.06 16.79
N TYR A 101 -15.89 0.90 15.95
CA TYR A 101 -15.76 0.72 14.50
C TYR A 101 -14.34 0.32 14.08
N ALA A 102 -13.54 -0.31 14.96
CA ALA A 102 -12.16 -0.66 14.68
C ALA A 102 -11.97 -1.45 13.37
N VAL A 103 -12.85 -2.40 13.08
CA VAL A 103 -12.78 -3.21 11.84
C VAL A 103 -13.06 -2.34 10.60
N LEU A 104 -14.01 -1.42 10.65
CA LEU A 104 -14.30 -0.50 9.56
C LEU A 104 -13.11 0.43 9.30
N TYR A 105 -12.56 1.03 10.36
CA TYR A 105 -11.39 1.91 10.25
C TYR A 105 -10.14 1.15 9.77
N ALA A 106 -9.93 -0.07 10.26
CA ALA A 106 -8.86 -0.95 9.80
C ALA A 106 -9.06 -1.34 8.33
N SER A 107 -10.29 -1.54 7.86
CA SER A 107 -10.60 -1.86 6.45
C SER A 107 -10.31 -0.69 5.53
N VAL A 108 -10.73 0.53 5.91
CA VAL A 108 -10.40 1.76 5.17
C VAL A 108 -8.89 1.99 5.17
N SER A 109 -8.25 1.85 6.33
CA SER A 109 -6.78 1.93 6.44
C SER A 109 -6.10 0.87 5.58
N GLY A 110 -6.66 -0.34 5.49
CA GLY A 110 -6.20 -1.42 4.62
C GLY A 110 -6.22 -1.02 3.15
N VAL A 111 -7.31 -0.42 2.66
CA VAL A 111 -7.36 0.12 1.28
C VAL A 111 -6.27 1.15 1.07
N LEU A 112 -6.14 2.13 1.99
CA LEU A 112 -5.19 3.22 1.85
C LEU A 112 -3.74 2.71 1.86
N ALA A 113 -3.38 1.90 2.86
CA ALA A 113 -2.03 1.38 3.04
C ALA A 113 -1.66 0.39 1.93
N GLY A 114 -2.59 -0.50 1.55
CA GLY A 114 -2.39 -1.44 0.45
C GLY A 114 -2.20 -0.71 -0.87
N ALA A 115 -3.06 0.26 -1.20
CA ALA A 115 -2.96 1.01 -2.44
C ALA A 115 -1.66 1.82 -2.54
N VAL A 116 -1.22 2.49 -1.46
CA VAL A 116 0.07 3.21 -1.44
C VAL A 116 1.24 2.23 -1.60
N TRP A 117 1.20 1.09 -0.91
CA TRP A 117 2.25 0.09 -1.00
C TRP A 117 2.36 -0.49 -2.43
N GLY A 118 1.23 -0.83 -3.06
CA GLY A 118 1.19 -1.39 -4.40
C GLY A 118 1.74 -0.42 -5.45
N ASP A 119 1.33 0.85 -5.36
CA ASP A 119 1.80 1.94 -6.22
C ASP A 119 3.33 2.12 -6.12
N HIS A 120 3.86 2.16 -4.89
CA HIS A 120 5.30 2.29 -4.63
C HIS A 120 6.13 1.12 -5.18
N CYS A 121 5.56 -0.09 -5.22
CA CYS A 121 6.26 -1.27 -5.75
C CYS A 121 6.13 -1.43 -7.26
N SER A 122 5.19 -0.73 -7.89
CA SER A 122 4.83 -0.94 -9.29
C SER A 122 5.89 -0.39 -10.24
N PRO A 123 6.41 -1.21 -11.19
CA PRO A 123 7.31 -0.72 -12.23
C PRO A 123 6.63 0.26 -13.21
N ILE A 124 5.29 0.24 -13.30
CA ILE A 124 4.57 1.08 -14.25
C ILE A 124 4.00 2.34 -13.61
N SER A 125 4.22 2.55 -12.30
CA SER A 125 3.72 3.73 -11.60
C SER A 125 4.46 5.00 -12.00
N ASP A 126 3.70 6.07 -12.23
CA ASP A 126 4.22 7.42 -12.49
C ASP A 126 5.19 7.87 -11.38
N THR A 127 4.91 7.52 -10.13
CA THR A 127 5.75 7.88 -8.97
C THR A 127 7.09 7.15 -9.00
N THR A 128 7.09 5.86 -9.36
CA THR A 128 8.29 5.03 -9.53
C THR A 128 9.13 5.54 -10.71
N VAL A 129 8.49 5.85 -11.84
CA VAL A 129 9.15 6.40 -13.03
C VAL A 129 9.81 7.74 -12.69
N MET A 130 9.06 8.68 -12.10
CA MET A 130 9.58 9.99 -11.70
C MET A 130 10.72 9.88 -10.68
N SER A 131 10.60 8.96 -9.72
CA SER A 131 11.65 8.71 -8.73
C SER A 131 12.94 8.19 -9.37
N SER A 132 12.85 7.22 -10.28
CA SER A 132 14.02 6.68 -10.99
C SER A 132 14.72 7.72 -11.88
N LEU A 133 13.95 8.55 -12.58
CA LEU A 133 14.45 9.67 -13.37
C LEU A 133 15.15 10.71 -12.50
N SER A 134 14.54 11.09 -11.37
CA SER A 134 15.11 12.07 -10.44
C SER A 134 16.42 11.59 -9.80
N ALA A 135 16.56 10.28 -9.61
CA ALA A 135 17.76 9.64 -9.07
C ALA A 135 18.84 9.40 -10.14
N GLY A 136 18.53 9.61 -11.43
CA GLY A 136 19.47 9.38 -12.54
C GLY A 136 19.90 7.92 -12.69
N CYS A 137 19.08 6.97 -12.24
CA CYS A 137 19.38 5.55 -12.26
C CYS A 137 18.48 4.80 -13.25
N ASP A 138 18.91 3.61 -13.68
CA ASP A 138 18.08 2.73 -14.49
C ASP A 138 16.78 2.39 -13.75
N HIS A 139 15.66 2.46 -14.46
CA HIS A 139 14.34 2.31 -13.89
C HIS A 139 14.11 0.92 -13.27
N ILE A 140 14.54 -0.14 -13.93
CA ILE A 140 14.37 -1.50 -13.44
C ILE A 140 15.29 -1.76 -12.24
N GLU A 141 16.52 -1.23 -12.26
CA GLU A 141 17.42 -1.30 -11.10
C GLU A 141 16.88 -0.49 -9.90
N HIS A 142 16.22 0.65 -10.14
CA HIS A 142 15.50 1.38 -9.09
C HIS A 142 14.44 0.49 -8.43
N VAL A 143 13.53 -0.08 -9.22
CA VAL A 143 12.46 -0.96 -8.72
C VAL A 143 13.04 -2.15 -7.97
N ARG A 144 14.02 -2.82 -8.56
CA ARG A 144 14.64 -4.03 -8.00
C ARG A 144 15.32 -3.77 -6.66
N THR A 145 15.92 -2.60 -6.48
CA THR A 145 16.56 -2.23 -5.21
C THR A 145 15.57 -1.77 -4.16
N GLN A 146 14.43 -1.18 -4.55
CA GLN A 146 13.37 -0.77 -3.63
C GLN A 146 12.48 -1.94 -3.15
N LEU A 147 12.18 -2.91 -4.02
CA LEU A 147 11.23 -3.98 -3.75
C LEU A 147 11.48 -4.76 -2.45
N PRO A 148 12.73 -5.14 -2.07
CA PRO A 148 13.00 -5.83 -0.81
C PRO A 148 12.63 -4.99 0.42
N TYR A 149 12.86 -3.67 0.38
CA TYR A 149 12.49 -2.75 1.46
C TYR A 149 10.98 -2.56 1.52
N ALA A 150 10.34 -2.46 0.37
CA ALA A 150 8.90 -2.34 0.28
C ALA A 150 8.21 -3.61 0.81
N VAL A 151 8.67 -4.82 0.44
CA VAL A 151 8.15 -6.08 0.99
C VAL A 151 8.29 -6.13 2.51
N LEU A 152 9.43 -5.70 3.08
CA LEU A 152 9.60 -5.61 4.53
C LEU A 152 8.56 -4.68 5.17
N ALA A 153 8.39 -3.47 4.62
CA ALA A 153 7.44 -2.49 5.14
C ALA A 153 5.98 -2.96 5.02
N GLY A 154 5.61 -3.54 3.87
CA GLY A 154 4.27 -4.07 3.62
C GLY A 154 3.94 -5.26 4.53
N ALA A 155 4.88 -6.20 4.69
CA ALA A 155 4.73 -7.31 5.62
C ALA A 155 4.64 -6.82 7.07
N ALA A 156 5.45 -5.83 7.47
CA ALA A 156 5.38 -5.25 8.81
C ALA A 156 4.03 -4.55 9.06
N ALA A 157 3.54 -3.77 8.08
CA ALA A 157 2.24 -3.11 8.15
C ALA A 157 1.10 -4.13 8.28
N LEU A 158 1.12 -5.20 7.47
CA LEU A 158 0.07 -6.22 7.49
C LEU A 158 0.07 -7.03 8.80
N LEU A 159 1.24 -7.58 9.18
CA LEU A 159 1.37 -8.53 10.28
C LEU A 159 1.35 -7.88 11.67
N PHE A 160 1.89 -6.67 11.80
CA PHE A 160 2.00 -5.98 13.11
C PHE A 160 1.07 -4.76 13.22
N GLY A 161 0.55 -4.25 12.10
CA GLY A 161 -0.40 -3.14 12.08
C GLY A 161 -1.84 -3.64 11.86
N THR A 162 -2.17 -4.00 10.62
CA THR A 162 -3.54 -4.28 10.18
C THR A 162 -4.19 -5.45 10.91
N ILE A 163 -3.53 -6.62 10.98
CA ILE A 163 -4.09 -7.81 11.63
C ILE A 163 -4.27 -7.61 13.15
N PRO A 164 -3.27 -7.13 13.92
CA PRO A 164 -3.48 -6.94 15.35
C PRO A 164 -4.52 -5.87 15.65
N THR A 165 -4.57 -4.79 14.87
CA THR A 165 -5.57 -3.72 15.06
C THR A 165 -6.98 -4.23 14.80
N SER A 166 -7.18 -5.12 13.83
CA SER A 166 -8.48 -5.74 13.57
C SER A 166 -8.91 -6.77 14.62
N LEU A 167 -7.97 -7.24 15.45
CA LEU A 167 -8.22 -8.11 16.61
C LEU A 167 -8.41 -7.32 17.93
N GLY A 168 -8.46 -5.98 17.86
CA GLY A 168 -8.70 -5.12 19.02
C GLY A 168 -7.44 -4.53 19.66
N LEU A 169 -6.26 -4.71 19.05
CA LEU A 169 -5.07 -3.98 19.50
C LEU A 169 -5.25 -2.48 19.22
N PRO A 170 -4.92 -1.58 20.15
CA PRO A 170 -4.97 -0.14 19.88
C PRO A 170 -4.05 0.23 18.71
N TRP A 171 -4.57 1.03 17.77
CA TRP A 171 -3.88 1.41 16.52
C TRP A 171 -2.47 1.97 16.74
N TRP A 172 -2.27 2.75 17.81
CA TRP A 172 -0.98 3.36 18.13
C TRP A 172 0.06 2.30 18.53
N VAL A 173 -0.35 1.21 19.21
CA VAL A 173 0.53 0.08 19.53
C VAL A 173 0.93 -0.61 18.23
N GLY A 174 -0.03 -0.89 17.35
CA GLY A 174 0.23 -1.52 16.05
C GLY A 174 1.20 -0.71 15.19
N MET A 175 1.02 0.62 15.14
CA MET A 175 1.94 1.53 14.45
C MET A 175 3.35 1.49 15.03
N LEU A 176 3.50 1.53 16.37
CA LEU A 176 4.81 1.47 17.02
C LEU A 176 5.51 0.12 16.77
N LEU A 177 4.77 -0.99 16.81
CA LEU A 177 5.29 -2.32 16.52
C LEU A 177 5.75 -2.42 15.06
N ALA A 178 4.90 -2.04 14.10
CA ALA A 178 5.26 -2.07 12.68
C ALA A 178 6.46 -1.18 12.36
N ALA A 179 6.54 0.02 12.95
CA ALA A 179 7.69 0.91 12.81
C ALA A 179 8.97 0.31 13.39
N THR A 180 8.89 -0.30 14.57
CA THR A 180 10.03 -0.94 15.24
C THR A 180 10.54 -2.14 14.45
N VAL A 181 9.64 -3.00 13.96
CA VAL A 181 9.99 -4.16 13.12
C VAL A 181 10.64 -3.70 11.82
N THR A 182 10.10 -2.67 11.17
CA THR A 182 10.70 -2.12 9.94
C THR A 182 12.08 -1.55 10.21
N ALA A 183 12.25 -0.74 11.26
CA ALA A 183 13.53 -0.14 11.63
C ALA A 183 14.59 -1.21 11.99
N LEU A 184 14.20 -2.23 12.75
CA LEU A 184 15.09 -3.33 13.12
C LEU A 184 15.46 -4.17 11.90
N GLY A 185 14.48 -4.52 11.06
CA GLY A 185 14.71 -5.23 9.80
C GLY A 185 15.70 -4.47 8.91
N LEU A 186 15.52 -3.17 8.74
CA LEU A 186 16.45 -2.31 7.99
C LEU A 186 17.85 -2.30 8.59
N ARG A 187 17.98 -2.20 9.92
CA ARG A 187 19.30 -2.24 10.59
C ARG A 187 20.00 -3.58 10.40
N LEU A 188 19.28 -4.69 10.52
CA LEU A 188 19.84 -6.03 10.38
C LEU A 188 20.22 -6.36 8.93
N LEU A 189 19.33 -6.08 7.96
CA LEU A 189 19.61 -6.31 6.54
C LEU A 189 20.63 -5.32 5.98
N GLY A 190 20.51 -4.03 6.33
CA GLY A 190 21.40 -2.98 5.88
C GLY A 190 22.85 -3.17 6.35
N ASN A 191 23.05 -3.67 7.57
CA ASN A 191 24.38 -4.00 8.07
C ASN A 191 25.02 -5.15 7.28
N ARG A 192 24.25 -6.15 6.84
CA ARG A 192 24.77 -7.25 6.01
C ARG A 192 25.16 -6.78 4.62
N LEU A 193 24.33 -5.96 3.97
CA LEU A 193 24.62 -5.42 2.64
C LEU A 193 25.84 -4.50 2.63
N ARG A 194 26.00 -3.63 3.64
CA ARG A 194 27.21 -2.80 3.80
C ARG A 194 28.48 -3.63 3.92
N ILE A 195 28.44 -4.73 4.68
CA ILE A 195 29.60 -5.62 4.86
C ILE A 195 29.97 -6.29 3.53
N ILE A 196 28.98 -6.78 2.77
CA ILE A 196 29.19 -7.44 1.47
C ILE A 196 29.77 -6.44 0.45
N ALA A 197 29.18 -5.25 0.34
CA ALA A 197 29.66 -4.21 -0.56
C ALA A 197 31.12 -3.83 -0.25
N ARG A 198 31.45 -3.59 1.03
CA ARG A 198 32.83 -3.29 1.46
C ARG A 198 33.82 -4.41 1.12
N ARG A 199 33.41 -5.68 1.23
CA ARG A 199 34.25 -6.84 0.88
C ARG A 199 34.47 -6.95 -0.64
N ALA A 200 33.45 -6.69 -1.45
CA ALA A 200 33.56 -6.65 -2.91
C ALA A 200 34.54 -5.56 -3.36
N THR A 201 34.38 -4.33 -2.88
CA THR A 201 35.28 -3.21 -3.22
C THR A 201 36.74 -3.48 -2.79
N ARG A 202 36.95 -4.09 -1.61
CA ARG A 202 38.30 -4.49 -1.16
C ARG A 202 38.91 -5.56 -2.07
N ARG A 203 38.14 -6.55 -2.54
CA ARG A 203 38.64 -7.57 -3.48
C ARG A 203 39.03 -6.96 -4.82
N THR A 204 38.22 -6.07 -5.39
CA THR A 204 38.55 -5.39 -6.65
C THR A 204 39.81 -4.55 -6.50
N LYS A 205 39.93 -3.81 -5.40
CA LYS A 205 41.13 -2.99 -5.12
C LYS A 205 42.38 -3.85 -4.92
N MET A 206 42.28 -4.98 -4.22
CA MET A 206 43.39 -5.94 -4.08
C MET A 206 43.77 -6.63 -5.40
N ALA A 207 42.80 -6.94 -6.26
CA ALA A 207 43.06 -7.49 -7.59
C ALA A 207 43.77 -6.46 -8.49
N GLN A 208 43.36 -5.19 -8.47
CA GLN A 208 44.04 -4.12 -9.19
C GLN A 208 45.46 -3.88 -8.67
N LEU A 209 45.68 -3.92 -7.34
CA LEU A 209 47.02 -3.78 -6.74
C LEU A 209 47.96 -4.94 -7.13
N ARG A 210 47.43 -6.17 -7.25
CA ARG A 210 48.18 -7.32 -7.77
C ARG A 210 48.51 -7.19 -9.26
N CYS A 211 47.58 -6.73 -10.09
CA CYS A 211 47.84 -6.45 -11.51
C CYS A 211 48.84 -5.28 -11.72
N ALA A 212 48.92 -4.35 -10.78
CA ALA A 212 49.86 -3.22 -10.81
C ALA A 212 51.26 -3.54 -10.27
N GLY A 213 51.54 -4.80 -9.89
CA GLY A 213 52.87 -5.22 -9.39
C GLY A 213 53.25 -4.66 -8.02
N MET A 214 52.28 -4.18 -7.23
CA MET A 214 52.52 -3.61 -5.89
C MET A 214 52.60 -4.67 -4.77
N PHE A 215 52.53 -5.96 -5.09
CA PHE A 215 52.70 -7.10 -4.18
C PHE A 215 53.21 -8.33 -4.94
#